data_AF-A0A817KV68-F1
#
_entry.id   AF-A0A817KV68-F1
#
_cell.length_a   1.000
_cell.length_b   1.000
_cell.length_c   1.000
_cell.angle_alpha   90.00
_cell.angle_beta   90.00
_cell.angle_gamma   90.00
#
_symmetry.space_group_name_H-M   'P 1'
#
loop_
_entity.id
_entity.type
_entity.pdbx_description
1 polymer ?
#
loop_
_entity_poly.entity_id
_entity_poly.type
_entity_poly.pdbx_seq_one_letter_code
_entity_poly.pdbx_strand_id
1 'polypeptide(L)'
;MGFSTTIARDPVNKVIGDSSLKGKFDRNPTDIDEQSRIRIHLKYVENFIRNQSSLSLMKCNALDYLNEYWTQGQFPAHNRYQQEGRQQQRSPRFIDHNGVHCAVGYMILKSPGFEHLPNQINTYYEYSFIDEIGNSNNSDLTKWMNMYEFNLNELAMIQPTYEHMRRPQKKVWQVPQLQPPTPMASEMPQASEIPPKVPEMSRVRAFFRRCFDFFS
;
A
#
# COMPACT_ATOMS: atom_id res chain seq x y z
N MET A 1 -18.68 -30.21 -1.62
CA MET A 1 -18.73 -29.10 -2.59
C MET A 1 -18.31 -27.83 -1.84
N GLY A 2 -17.05 -27.41 -2.01
CA GLY A 2 -16.55 -26.18 -1.37
C GLY A 2 -16.85 -24.99 -2.27
N PHE A 3 -17.59 -24.01 -1.77
CA PHE A 3 -17.74 -22.72 -2.45
C PHE A 3 -16.38 -22.02 -2.43
N SER A 4 -15.72 -21.97 -3.59
CA SER A 4 -14.59 -21.08 -3.80
C SER A 4 -15.14 -19.66 -3.94
N THR A 5 -15.47 -19.03 -2.82
CA THR A 5 -15.90 -17.63 -2.80
C THR A 5 -14.68 -16.79 -3.16
N THR A 6 -14.54 -16.46 -4.44
CA THR A 6 -13.58 -15.46 -4.90
C THR A 6 -13.98 -14.16 -4.20
N ILE A 7 -13.22 -13.74 -3.18
CA ILE A 7 -13.45 -12.46 -2.52
C ILE A 7 -13.16 -11.39 -3.58
N ALA A 8 -14.22 -10.69 -4.03
CA ALA A 8 -14.09 -9.58 -4.95
C ALA A 8 -13.18 -8.50 -4.33
N ARG A 9 -12.10 -8.12 -5.02
CA ARG A 9 -11.25 -6.99 -4.62
C ARG A 9 -11.95 -5.68 -4.93
N ASP A 10 -11.73 -4.67 -4.09
CA ASP A 10 -12.16 -3.31 -4.37
C ASP A 10 -11.58 -2.80 -5.71
N PRO A 11 -12.35 -1.99 -6.46
CA PRO A 11 -11.92 -1.48 -7.76
C PRO A 11 -10.79 -0.45 -7.66
N VAL A 12 -9.93 -0.38 -8.68
CA VAL A 12 -8.83 0.60 -8.76
C VAL A 12 -9.32 2.06 -8.80
N ASN A 13 -10.51 2.30 -9.35
CA ASN A 13 -11.03 3.64 -9.56
C ASN A 13 -12.52 3.76 -9.19
N LYS A 14 -12.91 4.92 -8.67
CA LYS A 14 -14.29 5.21 -8.21
C LYS A 14 -15.28 5.36 -9.37
N VAL A 15 -14.84 5.87 -10.53
CA VAL A 15 -15.71 6.22 -11.67
C VAL A 15 -15.92 5.02 -12.60
N ILE A 16 -14.84 4.39 -13.07
CA ILE A 16 -14.91 3.31 -14.08
C ILE A 16 -14.64 1.92 -13.51
N GLY A 17 -14.44 1.81 -12.19
CA GLY A 17 -14.18 0.53 -11.53
C GLY A 17 -12.91 -0.15 -12.07
N ASP A 18 -13.03 -1.44 -12.36
CA ASP A 18 -12.00 -2.27 -13.03
C ASP A 18 -12.31 -2.50 -14.52
N SER A 19 -13.07 -1.62 -15.17
CA SER A 19 -13.44 -1.78 -16.59
C SER A 19 -12.22 -1.89 -17.51
N SER A 20 -11.08 -1.31 -17.12
CA SER A 20 -9.80 -1.43 -17.80
C SER A 20 -9.25 -2.88 -17.84
N LEU A 21 -9.65 -3.75 -16.91
CA LEU A 21 -9.22 -5.15 -16.83
C LEU A 21 -10.15 -6.09 -17.63
N LYS A 22 -11.46 -5.81 -17.63
CA LYS A 22 -12.49 -6.70 -18.21
C LYS A 22 -12.38 -6.93 -19.72
N GLY A 23 -11.76 -6.01 -20.47
CA GLY A 23 -11.68 -6.08 -21.93
C GLY A 23 -10.37 -6.64 -22.51
N LYS A 24 -9.31 -6.81 -21.70
CA LYS A 24 -7.97 -7.21 -22.19
C LYS A 24 -7.42 -8.48 -21.58
N PHE A 25 -7.91 -8.85 -20.40
CA PHE A 25 -7.45 -10.02 -19.69
C PHE A 25 -8.71 -10.79 -19.28
N ASP A 26 -8.97 -11.95 -19.89
CA ASP A 26 -9.87 -12.97 -19.32
C ASP A 26 -9.28 -13.56 -18.02
N ARG A 27 -8.57 -12.75 -17.24
CA ARG A 27 -7.95 -13.09 -15.97
C ARG A 27 -8.74 -12.41 -14.86
N ASN A 28 -8.92 -13.14 -13.77
CA ASN A 28 -9.59 -12.63 -12.61
C ASN A 28 -8.76 -11.44 -12.05
N PRO A 29 -9.37 -10.29 -11.67
CA PRO A 29 -8.65 -9.17 -11.05
C PRO A 29 -7.84 -9.54 -9.80
N THR A 30 -8.09 -10.72 -9.24
CA THR A 30 -7.34 -11.32 -8.12
C THR A 30 -5.98 -11.89 -8.51
N ASP A 31 -5.72 -12.18 -9.79
CA ASP A 31 -4.47 -12.79 -10.29
C ASP A 31 -3.41 -11.77 -10.71
N ILE A 32 -3.74 -10.47 -10.67
CA ILE A 32 -2.86 -9.37 -11.06
C ILE A 32 -2.42 -8.63 -9.80
N ASP A 33 -1.12 -8.34 -9.69
CA ASP A 33 -0.60 -7.57 -8.57
C ASP A 33 -1.07 -6.10 -8.62
N GLU A 34 -1.05 -5.43 -7.48
CA GLU A 34 -1.60 -4.08 -7.32
C GLU A 34 -0.96 -3.05 -8.25
N GLN A 35 0.36 -3.11 -8.44
CA GLN A 35 1.09 -2.18 -9.30
C GLN A 35 0.66 -2.38 -10.76
N SER A 36 0.55 -3.64 -11.19
CA SER A 36 0.05 -3.97 -12.52
C SER A 36 -1.39 -3.50 -12.74
N ARG A 37 -2.28 -3.64 -11.74
CA ARG A 37 -3.67 -3.15 -11.84
C ARG A 37 -3.72 -1.63 -12.07
N ILE A 38 -2.97 -0.86 -11.29
CA ILE A 38 -2.90 0.61 -11.41
C ILE A 38 -2.32 0.99 -12.78
N ARG A 39 -1.23 0.35 -13.20
CA ARG A 39 -0.59 0.62 -14.50
C ARG A 39 -1.53 0.37 -15.67
N ILE A 40 -2.23 -0.77 -15.68
CA ILE A 40 -3.18 -1.11 -16.74
C ILE A 40 -4.33 -0.09 -16.78
N HIS A 41 -4.84 0.28 -15.60
CA HIS A 41 -5.88 1.31 -15.47
C HIS A 41 -5.44 2.65 -16.05
N LEU A 42 -4.29 3.19 -15.62
CA LEU A 42 -3.81 4.49 -16.07
C LEU A 42 -3.53 4.52 -17.58
N LYS A 43 -2.91 3.47 -18.11
CA LYS A 43 -2.71 3.30 -19.56
C LYS A 43 -4.05 3.25 -20.30
N TYR A 44 -5.07 2.60 -19.75
CA TYR A 44 -6.40 2.55 -20.36
C TYR A 44 -7.03 3.94 -20.42
N VAL A 45 -7.03 4.67 -19.30
CA VAL A 45 -7.62 6.02 -19.21
C VAL A 45 -6.89 7.01 -20.10
N GLU A 46 -5.55 6.98 -20.13
CA GLU A 46 -4.76 7.80 -21.05
C GLU A 46 -5.19 7.57 -22.50
N ASN A 47 -5.26 6.31 -22.95
CA ASN A 47 -5.68 5.98 -24.32
C ASN A 47 -7.14 6.42 -24.59
N PHE A 48 -8.03 6.28 -23.61
CA PHE A 48 -9.41 6.73 -23.74
C PHE A 48 -9.49 8.24 -24.00
N ILE A 49 -8.72 9.04 -23.25
CA ILE A 49 -8.68 10.50 -23.44
C ILE A 49 -7.96 10.87 -24.75
N ARG A 50 -6.83 10.19 -25.07
CA ARG A 50 -6.07 10.44 -26.30
C ARG A 50 -6.87 10.18 -27.59
N ASN A 51 -7.85 9.30 -27.55
CA ASN A 51 -8.70 8.97 -28.69
C ASN A 51 -9.87 9.94 -28.90
N GLN A 52 -9.99 10.99 -28.09
CA GLN A 52 -10.96 12.05 -28.33
C GLN A 52 -10.53 12.91 -29.54
N SER A 53 -11.50 13.34 -30.36
CA SER A 53 -11.25 13.94 -31.68
C SER A 53 -10.57 15.31 -31.69
N SER A 54 -10.42 15.97 -30.54
CA SER A 54 -9.79 17.29 -30.44
C SER A 54 -9.09 17.46 -29.09
N LEU A 55 -7.78 17.27 -29.06
CA LEU A 55 -6.95 17.51 -27.89
C LEU A 55 -6.05 18.72 -28.15
N SER A 56 -5.99 19.65 -27.21
CA SER A 56 -5.00 20.72 -27.28
C SER A 56 -3.60 20.22 -26.99
N LEU A 57 -2.62 21.06 -27.35
CA LEU A 57 -1.22 20.86 -27.00
C LEU A 57 -1.02 20.74 -25.49
N MET A 58 -1.71 21.56 -24.69
CA MET A 58 -1.58 21.52 -23.23
C MET A 58 -2.07 20.20 -22.66
N LYS A 59 -3.26 19.74 -23.07
CA LYS A 59 -3.77 18.43 -22.65
C LYS A 59 -2.86 17.29 -23.11
N CYS A 60 -2.33 17.34 -24.32
CA CYS A 60 -1.35 16.35 -24.80
C CYS A 60 -0.10 16.29 -23.91
N ASN A 61 0.49 17.44 -23.57
CA ASN A 61 1.67 17.51 -22.71
C ASN A 61 1.40 16.89 -21.32
N ALA A 62 0.24 17.17 -20.72
CA ALA A 62 -0.12 16.56 -19.44
C ALA A 62 -0.36 15.05 -19.55
N LEU A 63 -0.91 14.55 -20.66
CA LEU A 63 -1.03 13.12 -20.90
C LEU A 63 0.35 12.47 -21.13
N ASP A 64 1.35 13.19 -21.64
CA ASP A 64 2.73 12.71 -21.72
C ASP A 64 3.34 12.57 -20.32
N TYR A 65 3.04 13.49 -19.39
CA TYR A 65 3.42 13.32 -17.97
C TYR A 65 2.69 12.13 -17.33
N LEU A 66 1.43 11.89 -17.69
CA LEU A 66 0.70 10.68 -17.24
C LEU A 66 1.39 9.40 -17.76
N ASN A 67 1.82 9.42 -19.02
CA ASN A 67 2.57 8.33 -19.64
C ASN A 67 3.87 8.03 -18.89
N GLU A 68 4.66 9.06 -18.62
CA GLU A 68 5.87 8.98 -17.80
C GLU A 68 5.57 8.36 -16.43
N TYR A 69 4.51 8.83 -15.76
CA TYR A 69 4.14 8.36 -14.42
C TYR A 69 3.82 6.86 -14.37
N TRP A 70 2.91 6.37 -15.23
CA TRP A 70 2.52 4.95 -15.15
C TRP A 70 3.59 4.01 -15.72
N THR A 71 4.46 4.49 -16.61
CA THR A 71 5.62 3.72 -17.09
C THR A 71 6.65 3.54 -15.97
N GLN A 72 6.96 4.59 -15.22
CA GLN A 72 7.83 4.53 -14.04
C GLN A 72 7.28 3.58 -12.96
N GLY A 73 5.95 3.55 -12.76
CA GLY A 73 5.30 2.60 -11.85
C GLY A 73 5.59 2.85 -10.37
N GLN A 74 5.81 4.11 -9.99
CA GLN A 74 5.94 4.52 -8.58
C GLN A 74 4.62 5.13 -8.15
N PHE A 75 3.83 4.36 -7.39
CA PHE A 75 2.49 4.77 -6.96
C PHE A 75 2.42 4.95 -5.44
N PRO A 76 1.57 5.88 -4.94
CA PRO A 76 1.34 6.08 -3.52
C PRO A 76 1.01 4.79 -2.77
N ALA A 77 1.57 4.65 -1.57
CA ALA A 77 1.27 3.56 -0.65
C ALA A 77 0.63 4.06 0.65
N HIS A 78 -0.28 3.30 1.23
CA HIS A 78 -0.80 3.54 2.58
C HIS A 78 0.14 2.95 3.65
N ASN A 79 0.23 3.62 4.80
CA ASN A 79 0.97 3.06 5.94
C ASN A 79 0.16 1.92 6.60
N ARG A 80 0.87 0.97 7.24
CA ARG A 80 0.28 -0.28 7.77
C ARG A 80 -0.65 -0.13 8.98
N TYR A 81 -0.93 1.09 9.47
CA TYR A 81 -1.40 1.28 10.85
C TYR A 81 -2.75 1.95 11.02
N GLN A 82 -3.36 2.52 9.97
CA GLN A 82 -4.48 3.45 10.18
C GLN A 82 -5.87 2.81 10.30
N GLN A 83 -6.06 1.52 10.02
CA GLN A 83 -7.42 0.95 10.01
C GLN A 83 -7.50 -0.39 10.75
N GLU A 84 -7.72 -0.32 12.07
CA GLU A 84 -8.19 -1.47 12.83
C GLU A 84 -9.64 -1.78 12.44
N GLY A 85 -9.91 -3.03 12.05
CA GLY A 85 -11.28 -3.51 11.83
C GLY A 85 -11.83 -3.42 10.40
N ARG A 86 -11.15 -2.77 9.44
CA ARG A 86 -11.60 -2.72 8.04
C ARG A 86 -10.77 -3.65 7.16
N GLN A 87 -11.38 -4.75 6.72
CA GLN A 87 -10.79 -5.62 5.71
C GLN A 87 -10.77 -4.87 4.37
N GLN A 88 -9.57 -4.68 3.80
CA GLN A 88 -9.33 -4.34 2.38
C GLN A 88 -10.11 -3.18 1.78
N GLN A 89 -10.18 -2.03 2.46
CA GLN A 89 -10.66 -0.83 1.77
C GLN A 89 -9.52 -0.20 0.96
N ARG A 90 -9.81 0.25 -0.26
CA ARG A 90 -8.93 1.16 -1.01
C ARG A 90 -9.35 2.60 -0.75
N SER A 91 -8.39 3.51 -0.67
CA SER A 91 -8.70 4.95 -0.60
C SER A 91 -7.74 5.74 -1.47
N PRO A 92 -8.16 6.92 -1.99
CA PRO A 92 -7.24 7.81 -2.67
C PRO A 92 -6.18 8.30 -1.68
N ARG A 93 -5.04 8.71 -2.24
CA ARG A 93 -3.97 9.38 -1.51
C ARG A 93 -3.27 10.33 -2.46
N PHE A 94 -3.17 11.61 -2.11
CA PHE A 94 -2.69 12.64 -3.02
C PHE A 94 -1.15 12.66 -3.11
N ILE A 95 -0.47 12.70 -1.96
CA ILE A 95 0.97 12.44 -1.82
C ILE A 95 1.16 11.49 -0.63
N ASP A 96 2.00 10.47 -0.79
CA ASP A 96 2.27 9.52 0.27
C ASP A 96 3.40 9.95 1.23
N HIS A 97 3.59 9.17 2.28
CA HIS A 97 4.62 9.37 3.32
C HIS A 97 6.07 9.36 2.80
N ASN A 98 6.32 8.85 1.60
CA ASN A 98 7.63 8.85 0.94
C ASN A 98 7.75 9.97 -0.11
N GLY A 99 6.74 10.86 -0.22
CA GLY A 99 6.69 11.91 -1.21
C GLY A 99 6.21 11.45 -2.59
N VAL A 100 5.69 10.23 -2.72
CA VAL A 100 5.17 9.73 -4.00
C VAL A 100 3.82 10.37 -4.27
N HIS A 101 3.74 11.10 -5.39
CA HIS A 101 2.52 11.79 -5.80
C HIS A 101 1.57 10.80 -6.49
N CYS A 102 0.26 11.04 -6.38
CA CYS A 102 -0.71 10.34 -7.22
C CYS A 102 -0.62 10.80 -8.69
N ALA A 103 -1.31 10.10 -9.59
CA ALA A 103 -1.30 10.42 -11.02
C ALA A 103 -1.68 11.89 -11.30
N VAL A 104 -2.76 12.39 -10.69
CA VAL A 104 -3.20 13.79 -10.86
C VAL A 104 -2.16 14.76 -10.29
N GLY A 105 -1.68 14.51 -9.06
CA GLY A 105 -0.65 15.33 -8.42
C GLY A 105 0.66 15.36 -9.21
N TYR A 106 1.05 14.26 -9.85
CA TYR A 106 2.23 14.18 -10.69
C TYR A 106 2.10 14.99 -11.98
N MET A 107 0.95 14.92 -12.67
CA MET A 107 0.70 15.76 -13.84
C MET A 107 0.79 17.24 -13.48
N ILE A 108 0.18 17.65 -12.36
CA ILE A 108 0.26 19.03 -11.85
C ILE A 108 1.70 19.41 -11.51
N LEU A 109 2.44 18.54 -10.81
CA LEU A 109 3.84 18.78 -10.42
C LEU A 109 4.73 19.08 -11.64
N LYS A 110 4.48 18.40 -12.76
CA LYS A 110 5.26 18.50 -13.99
C LYS A 110 4.79 19.63 -14.91
N SER A 111 3.65 20.24 -14.61
CA SER A 111 3.11 21.39 -15.33
C SER A 111 3.86 22.67 -14.96
N PRO A 112 4.51 23.36 -15.92
CA PRO A 112 5.23 24.59 -15.63
C PRO A 112 4.37 25.64 -14.92
N GLY A 113 4.88 26.17 -13.80
CA GLY A 113 4.22 27.19 -12.98
C GLY A 113 3.25 26.64 -11.93
N PHE A 114 3.05 25.32 -11.85
CA PHE A 114 2.14 24.67 -10.88
C PHE A 114 2.85 23.69 -9.95
N GLU A 115 4.18 23.70 -9.91
CA GLU A 115 5.01 22.72 -9.20
C GLU A 115 4.72 22.70 -7.68
N HIS A 116 4.26 23.82 -7.14
CA HIS A 116 3.92 24.00 -5.72
C HIS A 116 2.52 23.49 -5.35
N LEU A 117 1.61 23.43 -6.32
CA LEU A 117 0.19 23.15 -6.10
C LEU A 117 -0.07 21.76 -5.50
N PRO A 118 0.64 20.67 -5.85
CA PRO A 118 0.37 19.36 -5.28
C PRO A 118 0.55 19.32 -3.77
N ASN A 119 1.59 19.97 -3.25
CA ASN A 119 1.85 20.04 -1.81
C ASN A 119 0.79 20.87 -1.08
N GLN A 120 0.33 21.96 -1.69
CA GLN A 120 -0.77 22.76 -1.15
C GLN A 120 -2.07 21.97 -1.08
N ILE A 121 -2.44 21.24 -2.15
CA ILE A 121 -3.61 20.36 -2.15
C ILE A 121 -3.46 19.28 -1.08
N ASN A 122 -2.31 18.62 -1.01
CA ASN A 122 -2.07 17.54 -0.06
C ASN A 122 -2.25 17.97 1.40
N THR A 123 -1.96 19.23 1.73
CA THR A 123 -2.09 19.77 3.10
C THR A 123 -3.52 19.66 3.65
N TYR A 124 -4.53 19.77 2.78
CA TYR A 124 -5.94 19.79 3.18
C TYR A 124 -6.73 18.59 2.67
N TYR A 125 -6.24 17.92 1.63
CA TYR A 125 -6.99 16.97 0.83
C TYR A 125 -6.24 15.65 0.58
N GLU A 126 -5.31 15.27 1.47
CA GLU A 126 -4.48 14.06 1.31
C GLU A 126 -5.28 12.81 0.91
N TYR A 127 -6.46 12.60 1.49
CA TYR A 127 -7.31 11.41 1.25
C TYR A 127 -8.60 11.72 0.50
N SER A 128 -8.71 12.89 -0.13
CA SER A 128 -9.93 13.29 -0.85
C SER A 128 -9.91 12.82 -2.29
N PHE A 129 -11.10 12.58 -2.84
CA PHE A 129 -11.26 12.40 -4.27
C PHE A 129 -11.18 13.74 -5.01
N ILE A 130 -10.73 13.73 -6.26
CA ILE A 130 -10.51 14.96 -7.03
C ILE A 130 -11.81 15.72 -7.33
N ASP A 131 -12.94 15.00 -7.41
CA ASP A 131 -14.28 15.61 -7.51
C ASP A 131 -14.63 16.42 -6.26
N GLU A 132 -14.30 15.92 -5.06
CA GLU A 132 -14.48 16.62 -3.79
C GLU A 132 -13.62 17.90 -3.73
N ILE A 133 -12.35 17.81 -4.16
CA ILE A 133 -11.42 18.96 -4.19
C ILE A 133 -11.88 20.01 -5.21
N GLY A 134 -12.32 19.58 -6.39
CA GLY A 134 -12.84 20.47 -7.42
C GLY A 134 -14.11 21.21 -6.97
N ASN A 135 -15.02 20.49 -6.32
CA ASN A 135 -16.29 21.05 -5.82
C ASN A 135 -16.11 21.99 -4.63
N SER A 136 -14.95 22.00 -3.95
CA SER A 136 -14.66 22.96 -2.88
C SER A 136 -14.16 24.32 -3.39
N ASN A 137 -14.23 24.58 -4.70
CA ASN A 137 -13.76 25.81 -5.34
C ASN A 137 -12.27 26.12 -5.09
N ASN A 138 -11.40 25.10 -5.09
CA ASN A 138 -9.96 25.32 -5.05
C ASN A 138 -9.52 26.05 -6.33
N SER A 139 -9.26 27.36 -6.20
CA SER A 139 -9.07 28.23 -7.36
C SER A 139 -7.83 27.88 -8.18
N ASP A 140 -6.77 27.36 -7.55
CA ASP A 140 -5.54 27.01 -8.25
C ASP A 140 -5.65 25.67 -8.99
N LEU A 141 -6.38 24.68 -8.42
CA LEU A 141 -6.76 23.48 -9.16
C LEU A 141 -7.61 23.85 -10.39
N THR A 142 -8.60 24.72 -10.22
CA THR A 142 -9.45 25.19 -11.32
C THR A 142 -8.64 25.92 -12.40
N LYS A 143 -7.67 26.76 -12.01
CA LYS A 143 -6.76 27.42 -12.98
C LYS A 143 -5.95 26.41 -13.77
N TRP A 144 -5.35 25.42 -13.09
CA TRP A 144 -4.59 24.37 -13.75
C TRP A 144 -5.47 23.56 -14.71
N MET A 145 -6.67 23.15 -14.26
CA MET A 145 -7.65 22.44 -15.07
C MET A 145 -8.03 23.21 -16.33
N ASN A 146 -8.29 24.51 -16.22
CA ASN A 146 -8.63 25.35 -17.36
C ASN A 146 -7.45 25.51 -18.33
N MET A 147 -6.23 25.65 -17.83
CA MET A 147 -5.03 25.77 -18.68
C MET A 147 -4.71 24.48 -19.44
N TYR A 148 -4.89 23.33 -18.80
CA TYR A 148 -4.65 22.01 -19.39
C TYR A 148 -5.91 21.36 -19.97
N GLU A 149 -7.02 22.10 -19.98
CA GLU A 149 -8.33 21.75 -20.51
C GLU A 149 -8.91 20.42 -19.98
N PHE A 150 -8.61 20.06 -18.73
CA PHE A 150 -9.22 18.90 -18.07
C PHE A 150 -10.54 19.26 -17.41
N ASN A 151 -11.51 18.35 -17.47
CA ASN A 151 -12.70 18.40 -16.64
C ASN A 151 -12.58 17.43 -15.43
N LEU A 152 -13.45 17.61 -14.43
CA LEU A 152 -13.41 16.78 -13.21
C LEU A 152 -13.65 15.29 -13.49
N ASN A 153 -14.47 14.93 -14.47
CA ASN A 153 -14.73 13.52 -14.78
C ASN A 153 -13.47 12.84 -15.33
N GLU A 154 -12.71 13.50 -16.19
CA GLU A 154 -11.43 12.99 -16.69
C GLU A 154 -10.43 12.79 -15.55
N LEU A 155 -10.26 13.79 -14.68
CA LEU A 155 -9.36 13.67 -13.54
C LEU A 155 -9.81 12.59 -12.57
N ALA A 156 -11.12 12.43 -12.35
CA ALA A 156 -11.68 11.41 -11.49
C ALA A 156 -11.47 10.01 -12.07
N MET A 157 -11.43 9.82 -13.40
CA MET A 157 -11.01 8.57 -14.02
C MET A 157 -9.50 8.33 -13.86
N ILE A 158 -8.69 9.39 -13.94
CA ILE A 158 -7.23 9.30 -13.78
C ILE A 158 -6.85 8.95 -12.34
N GLN A 159 -7.54 9.49 -11.33
CA GLN A 159 -7.20 9.29 -9.91
C GLN A 159 -7.43 7.83 -9.46
N PRO A 160 -6.38 7.06 -9.13
CA PRO A 160 -6.54 5.73 -8.55
C PRO A 160 -6.83 5.82 -7.05
N THR A 161 -7.39 4.75 -6.52
CA THR A 161 -7.33 4.42 -5.09
C THR A 161 -6.23 3.39 -4.86
N TYR A 162 -5.75 3.23 -3.63
CA TYR A 162 -4.64 2.32 -3.30
C TYR A 162 -5.05 1.38 -2.17
N GLU A 163 -4.61 0.12 -2.24
CA GLU A 163 -4.88 -0.86 -1.17
C GLU A 163 -4.24 -0.42 0.15
N HIS A 164 -5.00 -0.53 1.24
CA HIS A 164 -4.43 -0.53 2.59
C HIS A 164 -3.76 -1.89 2.82
N MET A 165 -2.43 -1.88 2.98
CA MET A 165 -1.66 -3.08 3.28
C MET A 165 -2.26 -3.82 4.48
N ARG A 166 -2.72 -5.06 4.28
CA ARG A 166 -3.24 -5.91 5.35
C ARG A 166 -2.19 -5.99 6.47
N ARG A 167 -2.62 -5.87 7.73
CA ARG A 167 -1.81 -6.38 8.86
C ARG A 167 -1.45 -7.83 8.52
N PRO A 168 -0.18 -8.26 8.58
CA PRO A 168 0.09 -9.69 8.57
C PRO A 168 -0.72 -10.27 9.71
N GLN A 169 -1.64 -11.21 9.40
CA GLN A 169 -2.25 -11.98 10.47
C GLN A 169 -1.09 -12.55 11.27
N LYS A 170 -1.05 -12.29 12.58
CA LYS A 170 -0.14 -13.04 13.44
C LYS A 170 -0.42 -14.50 13.12
N LYS A 171 0.53 -15.20 12.48
CA LYS A 171 0.57 -16.66 12.61
C LYS A 171 0.69 -16.84 14.11
N VAL A 172 -0.42 -17.16 14.76
CA VAL A 172 -0.39 -17.70 16.10
C VAL A 172 0.38 -18.99 15.91
N TRP A 173 1.68 -18.96 16.21
CA TRP A 173 2.39 -20.19 16.49
C TRP A 173 1.59 -20.81 17.63
N GLN A 174 0.82 -21.86 17.34
CA GLN A 174 0.37 -22.75 18.38
C GLN A 174 1.65 -23.32 18.96
N VAL A 175 2.14 -22.70 20.03
CA VAL A 175 3.12 -23.35 20.89
C VAL A 175 2.44 -24.66 21.27
N PRO A 176 3.01 -25.83 20.93
CA PRO A 176 2.49 -27.09 21.41
C PRO A 176 2.27 -26.91 22.91
N GLN A 177 1.05 -27.14 23.38
CA GLN A 177 0.76 -27.04 24.81
C GLN A 177 1.75 -27.97 25.50
N LEU A 178 2.77 -27.40 26.16
CA LEU A 178 3.59 -28.15 27.09
C LEU A 178 2.61 -28.60 28.15
N GLN A 179 2.27 -29.88 28.15
CA GLN A 179 1.49 -30.46 29.21
C GLN A 179 2.19 -30.07 30.52
N PRO A 180 1.48 -29.51 31.50
CA PRO A 180 2.06 -29.34 32.81
C PRO A 180 2.58 -30.72 33.25
N PRO A 181 3.78 -30.78 33.87
CA PRO A 181 4.32 -32.06 34.31
C PRO A 181 3.25 -32.76 35.13
N THR A 182 2.96 -34.01 34.77
CA THR A 182 2.04 -34.87 35.51
C THR A 182 2.38 -34.75 36.99
N PRO A 183 1.42 -34.46 37.89
CA PRO A 183 1.73 -34.44 39.30
C PRO A 183 2.29 -35.82 39.66
N MET A 184 3.56 -35.87 40.04
CA MET A 184 4.15 -37.08 40.60
C MET A 184 3.25 -37.49 41.75
N ALA A 185 2.66 -38.68 41.63
CA ALA A 185 1.96 -39.30 42.72
C ALA A 185 2.89 -39.31 43.94
N SER A 186 2.35 -38.83 45.04
CA SER A 186 2.94 -38.88 46.36
C SER A 186 3.18 -40.33 46.77
N GLU A 187 4.38 -40.82 46.54
CA GLU A 187 4.95 -41.92 47.33
C GLU A 187 6.06 -41.31 48.17
N MET A 188 5.71 -41.04 49.44
CA MET A 188 6.67 -40.73 50.49
C MET A 188 7.38 -42.02 50.91
N PRO A 189 8.71 -42.13 50.81
CA PRO A 189 9.46 -43.01 51.70
C PRO A 189 9.75 -42.27 53.01
N GLN A 190 9.48 -42.94 54.13
CA GLN A 190 9.78 -42.44 55.48
C GLN A 190 11.28 -42.22 55.68
N ALA A 191 11.58 -41.18 56.45
CA ALA A 191 12.93 -40.76 56.81
C ALA A 191 13.69 -41.84 57.59
N SER A 192 14.91 -42.15 57.15
CA SER A 192 15.99 -42.56 58.05
C SER A 192 17.36 -42.33 57.38
N GLU A 193 18.26 -41.73 58.17
CA GLU A 193 19.74 -41.75 58.06
C GLU A 193 20.46 -40.68 57.19
N ILE A 194 21.00 -39.69 57.93
CA ILE A 194 22.14 -38.80 57.62
C ILE A 194 23.42 -39.63 57.85
N PRO A 195 24.49 -39.64 57.00
CA PRO A 195 25.56 -38.61 57.02
C PRO A 195 26.40 -38.51 55.69
N PRO A 196 27.61 -37.90 55.66
CA PRO A 196 27.88 -36.47 55.74
C PRO A 196 28.70 -35.92 54.53
N LYS A 197 28.79 -34.59 54.50
CA LYS A 197 29.86 -33.72 53.94
C LYS A 197 30.31 -33.88 52.47
N VAL A 198 29.99 -32.82 51.74
CA VAL A 198 30.58 -32.33 50.48
C VAL A 198 32.11 -32.27 50.51
N PRO A 199 32.76 -32.51 49.36
CA PRO A 199 33.93 -31.75 48.95
C PRO A 199 33.67 -30.93 47.68
N GLU A 200 33.76 -29.62 47.88
CA GLU A 200 34.55 -28.66 47.11
C GLU A 200 34.37 -28.54 45.57
N MET A 201 33.88 -27.36 45.17
CA MET A 201 33.89 -26.86 43.80
C MET A 201 35.32 -26.60 43.32
N SER A 202 35.67 -27.14 42.14
CA SER A 202 36.78 -26.60 41.36
C SER A 202 36.53 -26.64 39.86
N ARG A 203 36.44 -25.41 39.30
CA ARG A 203 36.82 -25.02 37.92
C ARG A 203 35.87 -25.56 36.84
N VAL A 204 35.39 -24.75 35.88
CA VAL A 204 36.18 -24.16 34.80
C VAL A 204 35.50 -22.87 34.30
N ARG A 205 36.28 -21.78 34.27
CA ARG A 205 36.04 -20.61 33.43
C ARG A 205 36.55 -20.88 32.02
N ALA A 206 35.90 -20.20 31.08
CA ALA A 206 36.41 -19.74 29.78
C ALA A 206 36.23 -20.66 28.57
N PHE A 207 35.38 -20.20 27.65
CA PHE A 207 35.54 -20.15 26.19
C PHE A 207 34.16 -19.67 25.64
N PHE A 208 33.97 -18.66 24.81
CA PHE A 208 34.75 -18.06 23.73
C PHE A 208 34.42 -16.56 23.64
N ARG A 209 35.44 -15.74 23.40
CA ARG A 209 35.32 -14.39 22.87
C ARG A 209 35.85 -14.43 21.43
N ARG A 210 35.15 -13.72 20.54
CA ARG A 210 35.68 -12.98 19.38
C ARG A 210 35.87 -13.77 18.07
N CYS A 211 35.14 -13.32 17.04
CA CYS A 211 35.60 -13.15 15.66
C CYS A 211 34.58 -12.25 14.92
N PHE A 212 34.88 -10.96 14.74
CA PHE A 212 34.36 -10.14 13.64
C PHE A 212 35.24 -8.90 13.51
N ASP A 213 36.15 -8.94 12.54
CA ASP A 213 36.83 -7.78 11.95
C ASP A 213 37.01 -8.11 10.46
N PHE A 214 36.18 -7.49 9.61
CA PHE A 214 36.45 -7.25 8.19
C PHE A 214 35.47 -6.18 7.69
N PHE A 215 35.91 -4.93 7.60
CA PHE A 215 35.77 -4.06 6.42
C PHE A 215 36.52 -2.75 6.67
N SER A 216 37.18 -2.32 5.60
CA SER A 216 38.14 -1.23 5.41
C SER A 216 37.70 0.16 5.85
#